data_AF-A0A967ZG07-F1
#
_entry.id   AF-A0A967ZG07-F1
#
_cell.length_a   1.000
_cell.length_b   1.000
_cell.length_c   1.000
_cell.angle_alpha   90.00
_cell.angle_beta   90.00
_cell.angle_gamma   90.00
#
_symmetry.space_group_name_H-M   'P 1'
#
loop_
_entity.id
_entity.type
_entity.pdbx_description
1 polymer ?
#
loop_
_entity_poly.entity_id
_entity_poly.type
_entity_poly.pdbx_seq_one_letter_code
_entity_poly.pdbx_strand_id
1 'polypeptide(L)'
;PFEPVALADQQRAMAALSEHLFAPTALTAPADLYNRLQEQRRLWNFRSSTEDPKIHEWVLDLQRSALDHFLHTRVMTRITDSRLYGNEYGLAEVMTDLTDAIFAADLRGDVNTFRQNLQTEYVRQLISIVADEDDYDHTSRSMALFQISEIERLLSRKRGGNLETRAHTQSILYLIERLLEGNA
;
A
#
# COMPACT_ATOMS: atom_id res chain seq x y z
N PRO A 1 -24.38 20.49 11.13
CA PRO A 1 -24.66 19.07 10.78
C PRO A 1 -23.36 18.44 10.29
N PHE A 2 -23.17 17.12 10.42
CA PHE A 2 -22.06 16.44 9.77
C PHE A 2 -22.35 16.33 8.27
N GLU A 3 -21.45 16.85 7.44
CA GLU A 3 -21.58 16.84 5.98
C GLU A 3 -20.36 16.09 5.42
N PRO A 4 -20.56 14.91 4.80
CA PRO A 4 -19.48 14.20 4.12
C PRO A 4 -18.86 15.04 3.02
N VAL A 5 -17.57 14.82 2.77
CA VAL A 5 -16.87 15.44 1.64
C VAL A 5 -17.51 14.97 0.33
N ALA A 6 -17.64 15.85 -0.66
CA ALA A 6 -18.24 15.50 -1.95
C ALA A 6 -17.48 14.33 -2.62
N LEU A 7 -18.22 13.42 -3.25
CA LEU A 7 -17.67 12.24 -3.94
C LEU A 7 -16.53 12.62 -4.90
N ALA A 8 -16.74 13.65 -5.71
CA ALA A 8 -15.76 14.12 -6.69
C ALA A 8 -14.43 14.57 -6.05
N ASP A 9 -14.48 15.16 -4.86
CA ASP A 9 -13.28 15.58 -4.14
C ASP A 9 -12.52 14.38 -3.56
N GLN A 10 -13.25 13.39 -3.04
CA GLN A 10 -12.67 12.15 -2.51
C GLN A 10 -11.99 11.33 -3.63
N GLN A 11 -12.66 11.18 -4.77
CA GLN A 11 -12.10 10.50 -5.95
C GLN A 11 -10.89 11.25 -6.52
N ARG A 12 -10.95 12.59 -6.56
CA ARG A 12 -9.80 13.41 -6.99
C ARG A 12 -8.60 13.21 -6.06
N ALA A 13 -8.83 13.12 -4.74
CA ALA A 13 -7.76 12.86 -3.79
C ALA A 13 -7.14 11.47 -3.99
N MET A 14 -7.97 10.42 -4.18
CA MET A 14 -7.47 9.08 -4.46
C MET A 14 -6.69 9.01 -5.78
N ALA A 15 -7.18 9.68 -6.83
CA ALA A 15 -6.48 9.77 -8.11
C ALA A 15 -5.11 10.44 -7.97
N ALA A 16 -5.02 11.54 -7.20
CA ALA A 16 -3.75 12.22 -6.95
C ALA A 16 -2.74 11.33 -6.21
N LEU A 17 -3.20 10.52 -5.23
CA LEU A 17 -2.33 9.55 -4.55
C LEU A 17 -1.86 8.45 -5.50
N SER A 18 -2.78 7.91 -6.30
CA SER A 18 -2.47 6.90 -7.31
C SER A 18 -1.38 7.40 -8.27
N GLU A 19 -1.52 8.63 -8.78
CA GLU A 19 -0.61 9.20 -9.76
C GLU A 19 0.73 9.64 -9.17
N HIS A 20 0.72 10.30 -8.01
CA HIS A 20 1.90 11.01 -7.51
C HIS A 20 2.63 10.31 -6.38
N LEU A 21 2.00 9.35 -5.71
CA LEU A 21 2.58 8.63 -4.57
C LEU A 21 2.79 7.14 -4.87
N PHE A 22 1.81 6.49 -5.52
CA PHE A 22 1.84 5.05 -5.70
C PHE A 22 2.33 4.61 -7.08
N ALA A 23 2.22 5.43 -8.13
CA ALA A 23 2.58 5.06 -9.51
C ALA A 23 4.02 4.50 -9.65
N PRO A 24 4.32 3.66 -10.66
CA PRO A 24 5.66 3.08 -10.83
C PRO A 24 6.76 4.12 -11.05
N THR A 25 6.38 5.30 -11.52
CA THR A 25 7.24 6.45 -11.79
C THR A 25 7.13 7.55 -10.72
N ALA A 26 6.28 7.36 -9.70
CA ALA A 26 6.14 8.31 -8.60
C ALA A 26 7.44 8.39 -7.79
N LEU A 27 7.73 9.58 -7.26
CA LEU A 27 8.90 9.83 -6.40
C LEU A 27 10.26 9.44 -7.03
N THR A 28 10.30 9.31 -8.36
CA THR A 28 11.54 9.07 -9.11
C THR A 28 12.28 10.39 -9.32
N ALA A 29 13.59 10.36 -9.11
CA ALA A 29 14.48 11.47 -9.36
C ALA A 29 15.69 11.02 -10.21
N PRO A 30 16.36 11.95 -10.91
CA PRO A 30 17.62 11.67 -11.59
C PRO A 30 18.65 11.05 -10.64
N ALA A 31 19.40 10.05 -11.10
CA ALA A 31 20.36 9.31 -10.27
C ALA A 31 21.46 10.21 -9.68
N ASP A 32 21.84 11.27 -10.39
CA ASP A 32 22.79 12.28 -9.93
C ASP A 32 22.25 13.12 -8.76
N LEU A 33 20.93 13.26 -8.62
CA LEU A 33 20.30 13.92 -7.48
C LEU A 33 20.36 13.03 -6.23
N TYR A 34 20.09 11.73 -6.35
CA TYR A 34 20.15 10.81 -5.21
C TYR A 34 21.55 10.77 -4.61
N ASN A 35 22.60 10.75 -5.44
CA ASN A 35 23.99 10.79 -4.95
C ASN A 35 24.31 12.06 -4.16
N ARG A 36 23.62 13.17 -4.44
CA ARG A 36 23.81 14.45 -3.72
C ARG A 36 23.05 14.52 -2.40
N LEU A 37 22.14 13.56 -2.13
CA LEU A 37 21.48 13.43 -0.83
C LEU A 37 22.38 12.76 0.21
N GLN A 38 23.56 12.27 -0.18
CA GLN A 38 24.49 11.65 0.76
C GLN A 38 24.87 12.67 1.84
N GLU A 39 24.55 12.34 3.09
CA GLU A 39 24.97 13.16 4.21
C GLU A 39 26.50 13.20 4.30
N GLN A 40 27.05 14.38 4.59
CA GLN A 40 28.49 14.50 4.78
C GLN A 40 28.92 13.71 6.02
N ARG A 41 29.95 12.87 5.88
CA ARG A 41 30.61 12.23 7.02
C ARG A 41 31.16 13.28 7.99
N ARG A 42 30.58 13.36 9.19
CA ARG A 42 31.05 14.25 10.27
C ARG A 42 31.33 13.45 11.53
N LEU A 43 32.62 13.24 11.80
CA LEU A 43 33.10 12.40 12.91
C LEU A 43 32.51 10.98 12.83
N TRP A 44 31.79 10.56 13.88
CA TRP A 44 31.17 9.23 14.00
C TRP A 44 29.63 9.31 14.02
N ASN A 45 29.04 10.28 13.32
CA ASN A 45 27.59 10.52 13.31
C ASN A 45 26.75 9.34 12.83
N PHE A 46 27.35 8.39 12.09
CA PHE A 46 26.62 7.28 11.49
C PHE A 46 26.48 6.03 12.37
N ARG A 47 27.18 5.88 13.51
CA ARG A 47 27.07 4.75 14.46
C ARG A 47 26.55 3.40 13.88
N SER A 48 25.24 3.15 13.96
CA SER A 48 24.54 1.92 13.54
C SER A 48 23.91 1.98 12.13
N SER A 49 24.12 3.07 11.40
CA SER A 49 23.64 3.36 10.05
C SER A 49 24.81 3.57 9.09
N THR A 50 24.56 3.45 7.80
CA THR A 50 25.55 3.74 6.76
C THR A 50 25.29 5.11 6.13
N GLU A 51 26.31 5.67 5.48
CA GLU A 51 26.28 7.04 4.94
C GLU A 51 25.42 7.20 3.67
N ASP A 52 25.05 6.11 3.02
CA ASP A 52 24.30 6.13 1.77
C ASP A 52 22.83 6.56 1.95
N PRO A 53 22.26 7.34 1.01
CA PRO A 53 20.86 7.72 1.04
C PRO A 53 19.92 6.51 1.01
N LYS A 54 19.05 6.40 2.01
CA LYS A 54 18.05 5.31 2.14
C LYS A 54 16.80 5.60 1.32
N ILE A 55 16.95 5.79 0.02
CA ILE A 55 15.86 6.25 -0.86
C ILE A 55 14.67 5.29 -0.86
N HIS A 56 14.91 3.98 -0.90
CA HIS A 56 13.85 2.97 -0.81
C HIS A 56 13.07 3.05 0.50
N GLU A 57 13.76 3.21 1.62
CA GLU A 57 13.13 3.32 2.95
C GLU A 57 12.33 4.62 3.04
N TRP A 58 12.91 5.74 2.61
CA TRP A 58 12.25 7.04 2.64
C TRP A 58 10.99 7.10 1.78
N VAL A 59 11.05 6.58 0.54
CA VAL A 59 9.88 6.47 -0.34
C VAL A 59 8.82 5.57 0.28
N LEU A 60 9.24 4.42 0.84
CA LEU A 60 8.32 3.51 1.51
C LEU A 60 7.67 4.16 2.73
N ASP A 61 8.39 4.94 3.54
CA ASP A 61 7.85 5.61 4.72
C ASP A 61 6.79 6.66 4.35
N LEU A 62 6.99 7.39 3.24
CA LEU A 62 5.98 8.31 2.69
C LEU A 62 4.71 7.55 2.28
N GLN A 63 4.88 6.44 1.57
CA GLN A 63 3.78 5.61 1.11
C GLN A 63 3.05 4.95 2.28
N ARG A 64 3.80 4.36 3.22
CA ARG A 64 3.30 3.77 4.46
C ARG A 64 2.50 4.79 5.26
N SER A 65 2.99 6.02 5.43
CA SER A 65 2.25 7.06 6.17
C SER A 65 0.87 7.34 5.58
N ALA A 66 0.72 7.25 4.25
CA ALA A 66 -0.59 7.35 3.62
C ALA A 66 -1.44 6.10 3.87
N LEU A 67 -0.87 4.90 3.74
CA LEU A 67 -1.57 3.64 4.04
C LEU A 67 -2.05 3.59 5.49
N ASP A 68 -1.18 3.92 6.45
CA ASP A 68 -1.47 3.96 7.88
C ASP A 68 -2.65 4.87 8.20
N HIS A 69 -2.88 5.92 7.40
CA HIS A 69 -4.05 6.77 7.55
C HIS A 69 -5.34 6.08 7.05
N PHE A 70 -5.34 5.60 5.80
CA PHE A 70 -6.53 4.99 5.19
C PHE A 70 -6.94 3.68 5.85
N LEU A 71 -5.94 2.90 6.26
CA LEU A 71 -6.09 1.59 6.86
C LEU A 71 -6.20 1.63 8.39
N HIS A 72 -6.23 2.82 8.99
CA HIS A 72 -6.46 2.95 10.43
C HIS A 72 -7.88 2.53 10.80
N THR A 73 -8.06 1.70 11.83
CA THR A 73 -9.38 1.25 12.36
C THR A 73 -10.43 2.38 12.41
N ARG A 74 -10.14 3.46 13.14
CA ARG A 74 -11.04 4.63 13.26
C ARG A 74 -11.42 5.27 11.92
N VAL A 75 -10.53 5.27 10.94
CA VAL A 75 -10.82 5.85 9.62
C VAL A 75 -11.74 4.92 8.84
N MET A 76 -11.45 3.62 8.83
CA MET A 76 -12.27 2.62 8.15
C MET A 76 -13.70 2.56 8.71
N THR A 77 -13.84 2.51 10.04
CA THR A 77 -15.16 2.56 10.71
C THR A 77 -15.89 3.86 10.39
N ARG A 78 -15.20 5.01 10.40
CA ARG A 78 -15.83 6.29 10.03
C ARG A 78 -16.29 6.33 8.58
N ILE A 79 -15.55 5.73 7.65
CA ILE A 79 -15.99 5.63 6.25
C ILE A 79 -17.27 4.80 6.19
N THR A 80 -17.31 3.66 6.88
CA THR A 80 -18.52 2.82 6.98
C THR A 80 -19.72 3.60 7.54
N ASP A 81 -19.55 4.26 8.69
CA ASP A 81 -20.62 5.02 9.36
C ASP A 81 -21.08 6.20 8.51
N SER A 82 -20.14 6.88 7.84
CA SER A 82 -20.46 8.08 7.06
C SER A 82 -21.43 7.83 5.90
N ARG A 83 -21.59 6.58 5.47
CA ARG A 83 -22.63 6.18 4.51
C ARG A 83 -24.04 6.50 5.04
N LEU A 84 -24.27 6.36 6.35
CA LEU A 84 -25.54 6.71 6.99
C LEU A 84 -25.81 8.22 6.97
N TYR A 85 -24.77 9.03 6.73
CA TYR A 85 -24.84 10.48 6.67
C TYR A 85 -24.73 11.02 5.23
N GLY A 86 -24.85 10.14 4.23
CA GLY A 86 -24.83 10.51 2.81
C GLY A 86 -23.45 10.46 2.14
N ASN A 87 -22.45 9.82 2.74
CA ASN A 87 -21.19 9.57 2.04
C ASN A 87 -21.40 8.53 0.93
N GLU A 88 -21.03 8.90 -0.29
CA GLU A 88 -21.14 8.06 -1.48
C GLU A 88 -19.84 7.30 -1.80
N TYR A 89 -18.72 7.66 -1.17
CA TYR A 89 -17.44 6.97 -1.33
C TYR A 89 -17.20 6.03 -0.15
N GLY A 90 -17.74 4.82 -0.26
CA GLY A 90 -17.72 3.83 0.81
C GLY A 90 -16.38 3.11 0.93
N LEU A 91 -16.28 2.30 1.98
CA LEU A 91 -15.06 1.56 2.30
C LEU A 91 -14.68 0.57 1.19
N ALA A 92 -15.68 -0.02 0.51
CA ALA A 92 -15.46 -0.91 -0.61
C ALA A 92 -14.77 -0.20 -1.77
N GLU A 93 -15.26 0.99 -2.13
CA GLU A 93 -14.70 1.82 -3.20
C GLU A 93 -13.29 2.29 -2.84
N VAL A 94 -13.09 2.81 -1.63
CA VAL A 94 -11.78 3.27 -1.13
C VAL A 94 -10.73 2.17 -1.20
N MET A 95 -11.04 0.97 -0.67
CA MET A 95 -10.07 -0.11 -0.62
C MET A 95 -9.81 -0.74 -1.99
N THR A 96 -10.81 -0.75 -2.88
CA THR A 96 -10.64 -1.24 -4.26
C THR A 96 -9.74 -0.30 -5.05
N ASP A 97 -10.01 1.01 -4.99
CA ASP A 97 -9.20 2.02 -5.69
C ASP A 97 -7.75 2.04 -5.16
N LEU A 98 -7.57 1.84 -3.85
CA LEU A 98 -6.24 1.74 -3.23
C LEU A 98 -5.48 0.49 -3.70
N THR A 99 -6.13 -0.67 -3.74
CA THR A 99 -5.54 -1.91 -4.29
C THR A 99 -5.17 -1.73 -5.77
N ASP A 100 -6.05 -1.12 -6.57
CA ASP A 100 -5.81 -0.87 -7.98
C ASP A 100 -4.63 0.08 -8.20
N ALA A 101 -4.54 1.17 -7.43
CA ALA A 101 -3.41 2.10 -7.48
C ALA A 101 -2.05 1.40 -7.24
N ILE A 102 -2.04 0.40 -6.37
CA ILE A 102 -0.82 -0.31 -5.94
C ILE A 102 -0.47 -1.49 -6.87
N PHE A 103 -1.44 -2.15 -7.48
CA PHE A 103 -1.20 -3.39 -8.26
C PHE A 103 -1.45 -3.28 -9.76
N ALA A 104 -2.39 -2.44 -10.23
CA ALA A 104 -2.89 -2.53 -11.61
C ALA A 104 -1.80 -2.30 -12.67
N ALA A 105 -0.92 -1.32 -12.45
CA ALA A 105 0.19 -1.01 -13.37
C ALA A 105 1.24 -2.12 -13.46
N ASP A 106 1.33 -2.99 -12.45
CA ASP A 106 2.36 -4.01 -12.31
C ASP A 106 1.88 -5.40 -12.75
N LEU A 107 0.65 -5.53 -13.25
CA LEU A 107 0.10 -6.84 -13.67
C LEU A 107 0.82 -7.41 -14.90
N ARG A 108 1.57 -6.59 -15.65
CA ARG A 108 2.32 -6.98 -16.84
C ARG A 108 3.76 -6.49 -16.74
N GLY A 109 4.72 -7.32 -17.17
CA GLY A 109 6.13 -6.96 -17.16
C GLY A 109 6.77 -7.01 -15.77
N ASP A 110 7.91 -6.33 -15.65
CA ASP A 110 8.74 -6.30 -14.45
C ASP A 110 8.19 -5.30 -13.42
N VAL A 111 8.29 -5.67 -12.14
CA VAL A 111 7.93 -4.80 -11.01
C VAL A 111 9.21 -4.23 -10.42
N ASN A 112 9.33 -2.91 -10.39
CA ASN A 112 10.52 -2.25 -9.83
C ASN A 112 10.58 -2.39 -8.30
N THR A 113 11.77 -2.24 -7.72
CA THR A 113 12.00 -2.50 -6.28
C THR A 113 11.26 -1.56 -5.33
N PHE A 114 10.93 -0.33 -5.74
CA PHE A 114 10.07 0.55 -4.94
C PHE A 114 8.64 0.01 -4.87
N ARG A 115 8.10 -0.43 -6.00
CA ARG A 115 6.76 -1.03 -6.09
C ARG A 115 6.68 -2.38 -5.36
N GLN A 116 7.76 -3.17 -5.38
CA GLN A 116 7.83 -4.41 -4.59
C GLN A 116 7.71 -4.14 -3.08
N ASN A 117 8.40 -3.10 -2.58
CA ASN A 117 8.29 -2.69 -1.18
C ASN A 117 6.87 -2.23 -0.83
N LEU A 118 6.28 -1.35 -1.65
CA LEU A 118 4.92 -0.84 -1.45
C LEU A 118 3.88 -1.98 -1.41
N GLN A 119 3.92 -2.88 -2.39
CA GLN A 119 2.99 -4.01 -2.46
C GLN A 119 3.11 -4.93 -1.26
N THR A 120 4.35 -5.21 -0.82
CA THR A 120 4.60 -6.05 0.35
C THR A 120 4.07 -5.40 1.62
N GLU A 121 4.31 -4.10 1.81
CA GLU A 121 3.82 -3.33 2.96
C GLU A 121 2.29 -3.34 3.01
N TYR A 122 1.63 -3.01 1.90
CA TYR A 122 0.17 -2.99 1.83
C TYR A 122 -0.44 -4.37 2.15
N VAL A 123 0.09 -5.46 1.58
CA VAL A 123 -0.38 -6.82 1.90
C VAL A 123 -0.20 -7.14 3.38
N ARG A 124 0.92 -6.76 4.00
CA ARG A 124 1.14 -6.96 5.44
C ARG A 124 0.14 -6.18 6.30
N GLN A 125 -0.19 -4.95 5.93
CA GLN A 125 -1.20 -4.16 6.65
C GLN A 125 -2.59 -4.79 6.52
N LEU A 126 -2.99 -5.24 5.33
CA LEU A 126 -4.24 -5.97 5.14
C LEU A 126 -4.29 -7.25 5.99
N ILE A 127 -3.19 -8.02 6.03
CA ILE A 127 -3.06 -9.20 6.88
C ILE A 127 -3.24 -8.83 8.37
N SER A 128 -2.62 -7.73 8.81
CA SER A 128 -2.76 -7.23 10.18
C SER A 128 -4.21 -6.86 10.51
N ILE A 129 -4.92 -6.20 9.59
CA ILE A 129 -6.34 -5.86 9.77
C ILE A 129 -7.18 -7.12 9.94
N VAL A 130 -6.95 -8.17 9.13
CA VAL A 130 -7.71 -9.42 9.23
C VAL A 130 -7.47 -10.12 10.57
N ALA A 131 -6.23 -10.12 11.05
CA ALA A 131 -5.81 -10.79 12.28
C ALA A 131 -6.22 -10.06 13.57
N ASP A 132 -6.48 -8.75 13.51
CA ASP A 132 -6.85 -7.94 14.65
C ASP A 132 -8.38 -7.95 14.85
N GLU A 133 -8.83 -8.80 15.78
CA GLU A 133 -10.25 -8.98 16.08
C GLU A 133 -10.82 -7.94 17.05
N ASP A 134 -9.95 -7.23 17.77
CA ASP A 134 -10.31 -6.36 18.88
C ASP A 134 -10.52 -4.92 18.40
N ASP A 135 -9.61 -4.42 17.56
CA ASP A 135 -9.61 -3.00 17.16
C ASP A 135 -10.39 -2.75 15.87
N TYR A 136 -10.50 -3.71 14.95
CA TYR A 136 -11.19 -3.52 13.66
C TYR A 136 -12.62 -4.05 13.64
N ASP A 137 -13.55 -3.26 13.09
CA ASP A 137 -14.92 -3.71 12.89
C ASP A 137 -15.02 -4.83 11.84
N HIS A 138 -16.12 -5.60 11.90
CA HIS A 138 -16.32 -6.73 10.99
C HIS A 138 -16.32 -6.33 9.51
N THR A 139 -16.80 -5.13 9.19
CA THR A 139 -16.84 -4.63 7.80
C THR A 139 -15.43 -4.38 7.26
N SER A 140 -14.56 -3.77 8.07
CA SER A 140 -13.15 -3.50 7.75
C SER A 140 -12.37 -4.80 7.56
N ARG A 141 -12.54 -5.76 8.48
CA ARG A 141 -11.92 -7.09 8.37
C ARG A 141 -12.39 -7.84 7.12
N SER A 142 -13.70 -7.83 6.84
CA SER A 142 -14.26 -8.47 5.65
C SER A 142 -13.72 -7.86 4.37
N MET A 143 -13.61 -6.53 4.32
CA MET A 143 -13.08 -5.84 3.15
C MET A 143 -11.58 -6.09 2.97
N ALA A 144 -10.80 -6.09 4.04
CA ALA A 144 -9.38 -6.43 3.99
C ALA A 144 -9.16 -7.86 3.46
N LEU A 145 -9.92 -8.83 3.96
CA LEU A 145 -9.89 -10.21 3.45
C LEU A 145 -10.27 -10.29 1.97
N PHE A 146 -11.31 -9.57 1.56
CA PHE A 146 -11.73 -9.51 0.16
C PHE A 146 -10.60 -8.97 -0.75
N GLN A 147 -9.93 -7.88 -0.34
CA GLN A 147 -8.81 -7.32 -1.10
C GLN A 147 -7.62 -8.28 -1.17
N ILE A 148 -7.33 -9.03 -0.08
CA ILE A 148 -6.30 -10.08 -0.08
C ILE A 148 -6.62 -11.16 -1.13
N SER A 149 -7.86 -11.65 -1.18
CA SER A 149 -8.28 -12.63 -2.18
C SER A 149 -8.20 -12.09 -3.61
N GLU A 150 -8.51 -10.80 -3.82
CA GLU A 150 -8.35 -10.18 -5.13
C GLU A 150 -6.88 -10.05 -5.55
N ILE A 151 -5.99 -9.67 -4.62
CA ILE A 151 -4.54 -9.63 -4.87
C ILE A 151 -4.03 -11.03 -5.23
N GLU A 152 -4.41 -12.06 -4.47
CA GLU A 152 -4.06 -13.45 -4.77
C GLU A 152 -4.52 -13.84 -6.18
N ARG A 153 -5.77 -13.51 -6.54
CA ARG A 153 -6.35 -13.79 -7.86
C ARG A 153 -5.59 -13.08 -8.97
N LEU A 154 -5.20 -11.82 -8.77
CA LEU A 154 -4.44 -11.02 -9.73
C LEU A 154 -3.04 -11.61 -9.94
N LEU A 155 -2.32 -11.89 -8.86
CA LEU A 155 -0.93 -12.36 -8.90
C LEU A 155 -0.82 -13.81 -9.38
N SER A 156 -1.77 -14.68 -9.03
CA SER A 156 -1.81 -16.06 -9.53
C SER A 156 -1.95 -16.16 -11.05
N ARG A 157 -2.54 -15.12 -11.67
CA ARG A 157 -2.71 -15.01 -13.13
C ARG A 157 -1.55 -14.28 -13.81
N LYS A 158 -0.67 -13.61 -13.07
CA LYS A 158 0.47 -12.89 -13.63
C LYS A 158 1.40 -13.86 -14.35
N ARG A 159 1.75 -13.54 -15.59
CA ARG A 159 2.69 -14.31 -16.41
C ARG A 159 3.88 -13.42 -16.79
N GLY A 160 5.08 -13.99 -16.74
CA GLY A 160 6.31 -13.29 -17.10
C GLY A 160 6.86 -12.40 -15.98
N GLY A 161 7.85 -11.60 -16.33
CA GLY A 161 8.69 -10.84 -15.40
C GLY A 161 10.06 -11.48 -15.21
N ASN A 162 11.03 -10.65 -14.88
CA ASN A 162 12.39 -11.04 -14.55
C ASN A 162 12.45 -11.91 -13.27
N LEU A 163 13.65 -12.34 -12.86
CA LEU A 163 13.79 -13.19 -11.67
C LEU A 163 13.30 -12.50 -10.39
N GLU A 164 13.60 -11.22 -10.22
CA GLU A 164 13.17 -10.44 -9.05
C GLU A 164 11.64 -10.34 -8.96
N THR A 165 10.98 -10.05 -10.07
CA THR A 165 9.51 -9.97 -10.16
C THR A 165 8.85 -11.31 -9.82
N ARG A 166 9.42 -12.41 -10.29
CA ARG A 166 8.92 -13.76 -9.98
C ARG A 166 9.11 -14.10 -8.50
N ALA A 167 10.28 -13.80 -7.95
CA ALA A 167 10.57 -14.00 -6.52
C ALA A 167 9.63 -13.16 -5.63
N HIS A 168 9.41 -11.89 -5.99
CA HIS A 168 8.48 -11.00 -5.31
C HIS A 168 7.03 -11.52 -5.36
N THR A 169 6.55 -11.89 -6.56
CA THR A 169 5.19 -12.43 -6.73
C THR A 169 4.99 -13.69 -5.87
N GLN A 170 5.98 -14.59 -5.87
CA GLN A 170 5.95 -15.79 -5.03
C GLN A 170 5.94 -15.43 -3.53
N SER A 171 6.71 -14.43 -3.11
CA SER A 171 6.74 -13.98 -1.72
C SER A 171 5.39 -13.42 -1.26
N ILE A 172 4.69 -12.63 -2.08
CA ILE A 172 3.35 -12.13 -1.72
C ILE A 172 2.35 -13.29 -1.61
N LEU A 173 2.32 -14.18 -2.61
CA LEU A 173 1.40 -15.33 -2.59
C LEU A 173 1.63 -16.20 -1.35
N TYR A 174 2.90 -16.42 -0.98
CA TYR A 174 3.24 -17.15 0.25
C TYR A 174 2.76 -16.45 1.53
N LEU A 175 2.85 -15.11 1.61
CA LEU A 175 2.31 -14.36 2.76
C LEU A 175 0.79 -14.53 2.88
N ILE A 176 0.09 -14.49 1.75
CA ILE A 176 -1.37 -14.65 1.69
C ILE A 176 -1.77 -16.08 2.08
N GLU A 177 -1.12 -17.09 1.51
CA GLU A 177 -1.37 -18.50 1.82
C GLU A 177 -1.23 -18.76 3.33
N ARG A 178 -0.17 -18.27 3.95
CA ARG A 178 0.04 -18.41 5.40
C ARG A 178 -1.04 -17.77 6.26
N LEU A 179 -1.59 -16.62 5.83
CA LEU A 179 -2.73 -16.02 6.53
C LEU A 179 -3.96 -16.94 6.44
N LEU A 180 -4.26 -17.44 5.25
CA LEU A 180 -5.45 -18.26 5.01
C LEU A 180 -5.37 -19.61 5.74
N GLU A 181 -4.19 -20.21 5.82
CA GLU A 181 -3.96 -21.44 6.60
C GLU A 181 -4.06 -21.22 8.11
N GLY A 182 -3.58 -20.08 8.62
CA GLY A 182 -3.59 -19.77 10.05
C GLY A 182 -4.98 -19.44 10.62
N ASN A 183 -5.95 -19.14 9.76
CA ASN A 183 -7.32 -18.78 10.12
C ASN A 183 -8.34 -19.91 9.87
N ALA A 184 -7.89 -21.09 9.42
CA ALA A 184 -8.72 -22.28 9.17
C ALA A 184 -8.72 -23.24 10.37
#